data_AF-A0A3N2RDT8-F1
#
_entry.id   AF-A0A3N2RDT8-F1
#
_cell.length_a   1.000
_cell.length_b   1.000
_cell.length_c   1.000
_cell.angle_alpha   90.00
_cell.angle_beta   90.00
_cell.angle_gamma   90.00
#
_symmetry.space_group_name_H-M   'P 1'
#
loop_
_entity.id
_entity.type
_entity.pdbx_description
1 polymer ?
#
loop_
_entity_poly.entity_id
_entity_poly.type
_entity_poly.pdbx_seq_one_letter_code
_entity_poly.pdbx_strand_id
1 'polypeptide(L)'
;MDQQPRTFRVEQLGPPRGASGAQANETVSNLDDLVTHHPGGNRDANMRDGRIRGVEDQKPNYRGGDRSYAYIDGEFQEIIDRSTDRYGSLKQDQVLLVKDFILEDPAPSQGGNARSISVPSPTTGYVSRVVASGGMVEIMDRKGGDVIARIRHLNPISVQEDQSIGYGQSLGTQGRQGLPPTAGVHVHIEMDTGHHRQLENYMDDLAGGRLPVQAEFRQSVQPRLVVDDGVMRLGQSNERIRDLQRVMSEEGYRAAGGGPLDRDGVYRLGMQGALLDFQRDHGARQTGNIDPATLRMAPAQPERAVDRQDHFQPHRAMPIPRPEAPTAPGHPAHPDPRPGLVDPLPEPVNRHASHPSATDPAQPLAQLSAQDRQLFDRIRSEAPAHLSDEVVASAMLASKRAGIDAADKIGLVAMAGDRLCIGGTTPGYHAVVDITKPMPQLQEAVQQAQSLDQQRLAQNQEQGAQSVQNDRGRSI
;
A
#
# COMPACT_ATOMS: atom_id res chain seq x y z
N MET A 1 1.92 51.29 -23.01
CA MET A 1 2.26 51.16 -21.58
C MET A 1 2.72 49.74 -21.41
N ASP A 2 4.00 49.54 -21.12
CA ASP A 2 4.53 48.20 -20.82
C ASP A 2 3.88 47.72 -19.53
N GLN A 3 2.95 46.76 -19.65
CA GLN A 3 2.37 46.13 -18.47
C GLN A 3 3.44 45.30 -17.78
N GLN A 4 3.61 45.48 -16.49
CA GLN A 4 4.49 44.61 -15.71
C GLN A 4 3.79 43.28 -15.42
N PRO A 5 4.53 42.15 -15.40
CA PRO A 5 3.98 40.87 -14.97
C PRO A 5 3.50 40.99 -13.53
N ARG A 6 2.27 40.55 -13.27
CA ARG A 6 1.69 40.54 -11.92
C ARG A 6 1.69 39.11 -11.38
N THR A 7 1.96 38.99 -10.09
CA THR A 7 1.84 37.73 -9.37
C THR A 7 0.37 37.44 -9.05
N PHE A 8 -0.04 36.17 -9.16
CA PHE A 8 -1.35 35.76 -8.71
C PHE A 8 -1.48 35.94 -7.20
N ARG A 9 -2.67 36.33 -6.74
CA ARG A 9 -3.08 35.94 -5.39
C ARG A 9 -3.67 34.55 -5.49
N VAL A 10 -3.02 33.58 -4.85
CA VAL A 10 -3.52 32.21 -4.75
C VAL A 10 -4.26 32.07 -3.42
N GLU A 11 -5.49 31.59 -3.48
CA GLU A 11 -6.33 31.33 -2.31
C GLU A 11 -6.92 29.92 -2.37
N GLN A 12 -7.56 29.49 -1.31
CA GLN A 12 -8.39 28.29 -1.26
C GLN A 12 -9.56 28.51 -0.30
N LEU A 13 -10.59 27.67 -0.36
CA LEU A 13 -11.55 27.60 0.74
C LEU A 13 -10.90 26.86 1.91
N GLY A 14 -10.62 27.56 3.01
CA GLY A 14 -9.95 26.99 4.18
C GLY A 14 -10.79 25.97 4.97
N PRO A 15 -10.19 25.28 5.95
CA PRO A 15 -10.89 24.31 6.78
C PRO A 15 -11.94 25.00 7.67
N PRO A 16 -12.97 24.26 8.12
CA PRO A 16 -13.97 24.82 9.04
C PRO A 16 -13.32 25.20 10.37
N ARG A 17 -13.52 26.46 10.80
CA ARG A 17 -12.97 27.00 12.05
C ARG A 17 -14.07 27.33 13.05
N GLY A 18 -13.74 27.17 14.33
CA GLY A 18 -14.61 27.48 15.47
C GLY A 18 -15.83 26.55 15.60
N ALA A 19 -16.64 26.78 16.63
CA ALA A 19 -17.79 25.94 16.95
C ALA A 19 -18.89 25.96 15.87
N SER A 20 -18.98 27.02 15.06
CA SER A 20 -19.93 27.12 13.95
C SER A 20 -19.47 26.37 12.69
N GLY A 21 -18.18 26.00 12.61
CA GLY A 21 -17.60 25.39 11.42
C GLY A 21 -17.59 26.31 10.20
N ALA A 22 -17.46 27.63 10.42
CA ALA A 22 -17.41 28.60 9.33
C ALA A 22 -16.13 28.43 8.50
N GLN A 23 -16.25 28.60 7.18
CA GLN A 23 -15.13 28.53 6.24
C GLN A 23 -14.99 29.86 5.51
N ALA A 24 -13.76 30.25 5.24
CA ALA A 24 -13.44 31.46 4.49
C ALA A 24 -12.30 31.16 3.50
N ASN A 25 -12.11 32.06 2.54
CA ASN A 25 -10.93 31.98 1.69
C ASN A 25 -9.66 32.29 2.50
N GLU A 26 -8.62 31.50 2.30
CA GLU A 26 -7.31 31.65 2.93
C GLU A 26 -6.23 31.73 1.86
N THR A 27 -5.20 32.54 2.09
CA THR A 27 -4.07 32.68 1.16
C THR A 27 -3.24 31.39 1.14
N VAL A 28 -2.72 31.06 -0.05
CA VAL A 28 -1.88 29.89 -0.32
C VAL A 28 -0.55 30.38 -0.86
N SER A 29 0.54 29.96 -0.23
CA SER A 29 1.91 30.35 -0.62
C SER A 29 2.65 29.22 -1.35
N ASN A 30 2.25 27.97 -1.11
CA ASN A 30 2.85 26.75 -1.68
C ASN A 30 1.84 25.59 -1.62
N LEU A 31 2.27 24.38 -2.01
CA LEU A 31 1.40 23.19 -1.99
C LEU A 31 1.01 22.75 -0.57
N ASP A 32 1.90 22.87 0.42
CA ASP A 32 1.67 22.42 1.80
C ASP A 32 0.57 23.23 2.50
N ASP A 33 0.34 24.47 2.07
CA ASP A 33 -0.78 25.28 2.56
C ASP A 33 -2.13 24.71 2.09
N LEU A 34 -2.19 24.01 0.95
CA LEU A 34 -3.45 23.52 0.38
C LEU A 34 -4.03 22.35 1.16
N VAL A 35 -5.28 22.48 1.58
CA VAL A 35 -6.01 21.41 2.27
C VAL A 35 -6.63 20.42 1.29
N THR A 36 -7.15 19.30 1.82
CA THR A 36 -7.92 18.33 1.03
C THR A 36 -9.07 19.00 0.29
N HIS A 37 -9.37 18.51 -0.91
CA HIS A 37 -10.59 18.85 -1.64
C HIS A 37 -11.82 18.70 -0.72
N HIS A 38 -12.74 19.68 -0.80
CA HIS A 38 -13.93 19.78 0.05
C HIS A 38 -13.66 19.70 1.57
N PRO A 39 -12.94 20.65 2.17
CA PRO A 39 -12.48 20.53 3.56
C PRO A 39 -13.61 20.52 4.61
N GLY A 40 -14.74 21.20 4.35
CA GLY A 40 -15.93 21.09 5.21
C GLY A 40 -16.63 19.73 5.09
N GLY A 41 -16.59 19.14 3.89
CA GLY A 41 -17.02 17.78 3.60
C GLY A 41 -16.22 16.74 4.37
N ASN A 42 -14.93 17.01 4.57
CA ASN A 42 -13.97 16.07 5.13
C ASN A 42 -13.49 16.41 6.55
N ARG A 43 -14.16 17.34 7.25
CA ARG A 43 -13.73 17.81 8.60
C ARG A 43 -13.64 16.73 9.68
N ASP A 44 -14.39 15.66 9.52
CA ASP A 44 -14.46 14.54 10.47
C ASP A 44 -13.60 13.35 9.99
N ALA A 45 -12.84 13.53 8.90
CA ALA A 45 -12.02 12.49 8.31
C ALA A 45 -10.91 12.04 9.26
N ASN A 46 -10.80 10.73 9.48
CA ASN A 46 -9.74 10.14 10.29
C ASN A 46 -9.46 8.69 9.87
N MET A 47 -8.26 8.22 10.18
CA MET A 47 -7.89 6.82 10.05
C MET A 47 -8.49 6.04 11.23
N ARG A 48 -9.35 5.06 10.94
CA ARG A 48 -9.86 4.08 11.93
C ARG A 48 -9.77 2.69 11.33
N ASP A 49 -9.10 1.81 12.05
CA ASP A 49 -8.93 0.41 11.68
C ASP A 49 -8.30 0.19 10.30
N GLY A 50 -7.24 0.97 10.01
CA GLY A 50 -6.55 0.91 8.71
C GLY A 50 -7.37 1.39 7.51
N ARG A 51 -8.52 2.01 7.76
CA ARG A 51 -9.41 2.56 6.74
C ARG A 51 -9.75 3.99 7.08
N ILE A 52 -9.97 4.80 6.05
CA ILE A 52 -10.37 6.17 6.26
C ILE A 52 -11.89 6.26 6.48
N ARG A 53 -12.30 6.97 7.54
CA ARG A 53 -13.68 7.14 7.98
C ARG A 53 -14.02 8.62 8.14
N GLY A 54 -15.30 8.96 8.11
CA GLY A 54 -15.76 10.34 8.33
C GLY A 54 -15.57 11.27 7.13
N VAL A 55 -15.32 10.68 5.97
CA VAL A 55 -15.12 11.39 4.69
C VAL A 55 -16.45 11.78 4.07
N GLU A 56 -16.43 12.73 3.14
CA GLU A 56 -17.63 13.23 2.48
C GLU A 56 -18.44 12.12 1.80
N ASP A 57 -17.76 11.16 1.18
CA ASP A 57 -18.37 10.03 0.46
C ASP A 57 -19.19 9.10 1.38
N GLN A 58 -18.92 9.12 2.69
CA GLN A 58 -19.66 8.34 3.68
C GLN A 58 -20.83 9.11 4.31
N LYS A 59 -21.08 10.35 3.90
CA LYS A 59 -22.18 11.15 4.46
C LYS A 59 -23.55 10.69 3.90
N PRO A 60 -24.65 10.81 4.68
CA PRO A 60 -25.97 10.26 4.31
C PRO A 60 -26.53 10.74 2.96
N ASN A 61 -26.06 11.88 2.46
CA ASN A 61 -26.53 12.48 1.21
C ASN A 61 -25.75 11.99 -0.02
N TYR A 62 -24.71 11.16 0.15
CA TYR A 62 -23.92 10.58 -0.92
C TYR A 62 -24.24 9.09 -1.07
N ARG A 63 -24.20 8.59 -2.31
CA ARG A 63 -24.44 7.16 -2.59
C ARG A 63 -23.26 6.27 -2.22
N GLY A 64 -22.11 6.86 -1.88
CA GLY A 64 -20.86 6.17 -1.59
C GLY A 64 -20.21 5.56 -2.84
N GLY A 65 -18.88 5.49 -2.86
CA GLY A 65 -18.09 4.87 -3.92
C GLY A 65 -17.73 5.78 -5.09
N ASP A 66 -18.04 7.09 -5.02
CA ASP A 66 -17.72 8.05 -6.09
C ASP A 66 -16.40 8.80 -5.83
N ARG A 67 -15.81 8.63 -4.64
CA ARG A 67 -14.57 9.29 -4.22
C ARG A 67 -13.65 8.35 -3.48
N SER A 68 -12.35 8.51 -3.73
CA SER A 68 -11.29 7.78 -3.05
C SER A 68 -10.48 8.74 -2.22
N TYR A 69 -9.87 8.21 -1.16
CA TYR A 69 -9.05 9.01 -0.27
C TYR A 69 -7.83 8.22 0.19
N ALA A 70 -6.77 8.95 0.48
CA ALA A 70 -5.49 8.41 0.92
C ALA A 70 -4.81 9.33 1.94
N TYR A 71 -3.81 8.81 2.64
CA TYR A 71 -2.87 9.59 3.42
C TYR A 71 -1.65 9.92 2.55
N ILE A 72 -1.41 11.19 2.30
CA ILE A 72 -0.28 11.69 1.49
C ILE A 72 0.36 12.83 2.27
N ASP A 73 1.68 12.76 2.45
CA ASP A 73 2.47 13.76 3.20
C ASP A 73 2.02 13.99 4.66
N GLY A 74 1.42 12.98 5.27
CA GLY A 74 0.93 13.09 6.65
C GLY A 74 -0.46 13.71 6.77
N GLU A 75 -1.17 13.86 5.65
CA GLU A 75 -2.50 14.43 5.62
C GLU A 75 -3.48 13.53 4.87
N PHE A 76 -4.74 13.61 5.26
CA PHE A 76 -5.82 13.04 4.47
C PHE A 76 -6.02 13.85 3.20
N GLN A 77 -6.03 13.19 2.05
CA GLN A 77 -6.24 13.81 0.75
C GLN A 77 -7.27 13.02 -0.05
N GLU A 78 -8.11 13.73 -0.79
CA GLU A 78 -8.91 13.13 -1.86
C GLU A 78 -8.01 12.76 -3.04
N ILE A 79 -8.26 11.59 -3.60
CA ILE A 79 -7.54 11.05 -4.74
C ILE A 79 -8.51 10.52 -5.80
N ILE A 80 -8.03 10.41 -7.03
CA ILE A 80 -8.68 9.62 -8.09
C ILE A 80 -7.81 8.40 -8.36
N ASP A 81 -8.42 7.23 -8.28
CA ASP A 81 -7.84 5.96 -8.72
C ASP A 81 -8.72 5.34 -9.81
N ARG A 82 -8.35 4.17 -10.30
CA ARG A 82 -9.14 3.47 -11.33
C ARG A 82 -10.60 3.19 -10.91
N SER A 83 -10.87 3.03 -9.61
CA SER A 83 -12.23 2.72 -9.14
C SER A 83 -13.15 3.94 -9.18
N THR A 84 -12.58 5.15 -9.10
CA THR A 84 -13.29 6.43 -9.07
C THR A 84 -13.07 7.26 -10.33
N ASP A 85 -12.26 6.76 -11.27
CA ASP A 85 -12.01 7.41 -12.55
C ASP A 85 -13.22 7.35 -13.47
N ARG A 86 -14.02 8.41 -13.44
CA ARG A 86 -15.20 8.59 -14.32
C ARG A 86 -14.86 8.64 -15.81
N TYR A 87 -13.59 8.82 -16.17
CA TYR A 87 -13.14 8.96 -17.55
C TYR A 87 -12.56 7.68 -18.15
N GLY A 88 -12.27 6.68 -17.31
CA GLY A 88 -11.71 5.38 -17.71
C GLY A 88 -10.37 5.48 -18.43
N SER A 89 -9.59 6.54 -18.19
CA SER A 89 -8.29 6.79 -18.82
C SER A 89 -7.11 6.45 -17.90
N LEU A 90 -7.32 6.29 -16.59
CA LEU A 90 -6.25 5.89 -15.67
C LEU A 90 -5.84 4.43 -15.86
N LYS A 91 -4.52 4.19 -15.86
CA LYS A 91 -3.97 2.83 -15.75
C LYS A 91 -4.28 2.24 -14.36
N GLN A 92 -4.08 0.93 -14.23
CA GLN A 92 -4.46 0.17 -13.03
C GLN A 92 -3.92 0.76 -11.72
N ASP A 93 -2.70 1.31 -11.76
CA ASP A 93 -1.95 1.66 -10.57
C ASP A 93 -1.87 3.17 -10.37
N GLN A 94 -2.33 3.94 -11.36
CA GLN A 94 -2.25 5.40 -11.30
C GLN A 94 -3.17 5.96 -10.24
N VAL A 95 -2.64 6.96 -9.53
CA VAL A 95 -3.36 7.72 -8.52
C VAL A 95 -3.12 9.19 -8.78
N LEU A 96 -4.20 9.96 -8.90
CA LEU A 96 -4.14 11.42 -8.99
C LEU A 96 -4.49 12.03 -7.62
N LEU A 97 -3.66 12.94 -7.13
CA LEU A 97 -3.95 13.81 -5.99
C LEU A 97 -4.89 14.93 -6.42
N VAL A 98 -5.94 15.18 -5.64
CA VAL A 98 -6.93 16.21 -5.92
C VAL A 98 -6.71 17.44 -5.03
N LYS A 99 -6.64 18.62 -5.64
CA LYS A 99 -6.56 19.90 -4.92
C LYS A 99 -7.47 20.96 -5.55
N ASP A 100 -7.98 21.85 -4.70
CA ASP A 100 -8.69 23.06 -5.12
C ASP A 100 -7.90 24.31 -4.74
N PHE A 101 -7.83 25.26 -5.65
CA PHE A 101 -7.33 26.60 -5.35
C PHE A 101 -8.01 27.63 -6.23
N ILE A 102 -7.88 28.89 -5.86
CA ILE A 102 -8.48 30.03 -6.54
C ILE A 102 -7.32 30.91 -6.97
N LEU A 103 -7.25 31.19 -8.27
CA LEU A 103 -6.38 32.23 -8.78
C LEU A 103 -7.16 33.54 -8.81
N GLU A 104 -6.53 34.62 -8.37
CA GLU A 104 -7.02 35.99 -8.51
C GLU A 104 -5.95 36.93 -9.10
N ASP A 105 -6.38 37.82 -9.99
CA ASP A 105 -5.62 39.02 -10.35
C ASP A 105 -5.78 40.08 -9.26
N PRO A 106 -4.69 40.50 -8.57
CA PRO A 106 -4.79 41.48 -7.49
C PRO A 106 -5.15 42.90 -7.98
N ALA A 107 -5.23 43.18 -9.29
CA ALA A 107 -5.55 44.52 -9.79
C ALA A 107 -6.49 44.54 -11.03
N PRO A 108 -7.57 45.36 -11.03
CA PRO A 108 -8.12 46.06 -9.87
C PRO A 108 -8.80 45.06 -8.90
N SER A 109 -8.61 45.27 -7.60
CA SER A 109 -8.95 44.34 -6.52
C SER A 109 -10.44 44.28 -6.15
N GLN A 110 -11.38 44.57 -7.06
CA GLN A 110 -12.83 44.51 -6.76
C GLN A 110 -13.68 44.14 -7.98
N GLY A 111 -14.54 43.11 -7.82
CA GLY A 111 -15.55 42.68 -8.79
C GLY A 111 -15.32 41.27 -9.36
N GLY A 112 -16.38 40.66 -9.91
CA GLY A 112 -16.38 39.27 -10.40
C GLY A 112 -15.36 38.92 -11.50
N ASN A 113 -14.64 39.91 -12.04
CA ASN A 113 -13.63 39.73 -13.09
C ASN A 113 -12.24 39.35 -12.56
N ALA A 114 -11.91 39.56 -11.29
CA ALA A 114 -10.58 39.24 -10.74
C ALA A 114 -10.23 37.74 -10.85
N ARG A 115 -11.26 36.87 -10.88
CA ARG A 115 -11.15 35.42 -11.04
C ARG A 115 -11.35 34.94 -12.48
N SER A 116 -11.66 35.84 -13.42
CA SER A 116 -11.82 35.53 -14.85
C SER A 116 -10.47 35.60 -15.55
N ILE A 117 -9.59 34.68 -15.16
CA ILE A 117 -8.19 34.67 -15.57
C ILE A 117 -7.79 33.31 -16.12
N SER A 118 -6.79 33.31 -16.99
CA SER A 118 -6.32 32.09 -17.62
C SER A 118 -5.52 31.23 -16.65
N VAL A 119 -5.90 29.96 -16.55
CA VAL A 119 -5.17 28.93 -15.80
C VAL A 119 -3.98 28.44 -16.64
N PRO A 120 -2.74 28.65 -16.17
CA PRO A 120 -1.55 28.12 -16.85
C PRO A 120 -1.46 26.59 -16.72
N SER A 121 -0.83 25.93 -17.69
CA SER A 121 -0.58 24.49 -17.63
C SER A 121 0.46 24.17 -16.55
N PRO A 122 0.21 23.20 -15.66
CA PRO A 122 1.16 22.79 -14.62
C PRO A 122 2.34 21.98 -15.16
N THR A 123 2.26 21.54 -16.42
CA THR A 123 3.27 20.69 -17.04
C THR A 123 3.35 20.94 -18.55
N THR A 124 4.45 20.55 -19.15
CA THR A 124 4.50 20.25 -20.59
C THR A 124 3.86 18.87 -20.80
N GLY A 125 3.12 18.69 -21.90
CA GLY A 125 2.46 17.42 -22.16
C GLY A 125 1.60 17.41 -23.41
N TYR A 126 0.71 16.43 -23.47
CA TYR A 126 -0.19 16.16 -24.58
C TYR A 126 -1.64 16.16 -24.11
N VAL A 127 -2.49 16.99 -24.71
CA VAL A 127 -3.92 17.04 -24.38
C VAL A 127 -4.61 15.80 -24.94
N SER A 128 -4.92 14.83 -24.07
CA SER A 128 -5.56 13.58 -24.46
C SER A 128 -7.08 13.68 -24.57
N ARG A 129 -7.69 14.62 -23.83
CA ARG A 129 -9.15 14.78 -23.80
C ARG A 129 -9.57 16.20 -23.40
N VAL A 130 -10.64 16.70 -24.02
CA VAL A 130 -11.31 17.94 -23.65
C VAL A 130 -12.80 17.67 -23.46
N VAL A 131 -13.31 17.92 -22.25
CA VAL A 131 -14.74 17.78 -21.94
C VAL A 131 -15.33 19.15 -21.65
N ALA A 132 -15.83 19.81 -22.70
CA ALA A 132 -16.36 21.18 -22.62
C ALA A 132 -17.50 21.34 -21.60
N SER A 133 -18.41 20.35 -21.49
CA SER A 133 -19.52 20.38 -20.55
C SER A 133 -19.08 20.38 -19.08
N GLY A 134 -17.94 19.75 -18.78
CA GLY A 134 -17.32 19.73 -17.45
C GLY A 134 -16.21 20.77 -17.26
N GLY A 135 -15.89 21.56 -18.30
CA GLY A 135 -14.76 22.48 -18.28
C GLY A 135 -13.42 21.78 -18.04
N MET A 136 -13.26 20.54 -18.52
CA MET A 136 -12.12 19.67 -18.19
C MET A 136 -11.15 19.53 -19.35
N VAL A 137 -9.86 19.64 -19.03
CA VAL A 137 -8.73 19.31 -19.91
C VAL A 137 -7.90 18.22 -19.23
N GLU A 138 -7.66 17.10 -19.93
CA GLU A 138 -6.79 16.00 -19.50
C GLU A 138 -5.47 16.06 -20.26
N ILE A 139 -4.37 15.89 -19.52
CA ILE A 139 -3.00 16.00 -20.01
C ILE A 139 -2.28 14.70 -19.71
N MET A 140 -1.67 14.12 -20.74
CA MET A 140 -0.71 13.01 -20.65
C MET A 140 0.73 13.51 -20.78
N ASP A 141 1.69 12.73 -20.27
CA ASP A 141 3.13 12.98 -20.45
C ASP A 141 3.52 13.03 -21.94
N ARG A 142 2.93 12.13 -22.73
CA ARG A 142 3.06 12.03 -24.18
C ARG A 142 1.84 11.33 -24.76
N LYS A 143 1.71 11.36 -26.09
CA LYS A 143 0.62 10.65 -26.79
C LYS A 143 0.64 9.15 -26.45
N GLY A 144 -0.46 8.67 -25.86
CA GLY A 144 -0.63 7.27 -25.44
C GLY A 144 0.15 6.89 -24.18
N GLY A 145 0.68 7.86 -23.43
CA GLY A 145 1.39 7.64 -22.18
C GLY A 145 0.46 7.62 -20.97
N ASP A 146 0.94 8.18 -19.86
CA ASP A 146 0.24 8.25 -18.58
C ASP A 146 -0.49 9.58 -18.43
N VAL A 147 -1.70 9.56 -17.84
CA VAL A 147 -2.39 10.79 -17.45
C VAL A 147 -1.61 11.42 -16.30
N ILE A 148 -1.10 12.64 -16.49
CA ILE A 148 -0.29 13.33 -15.47
C ILE A 148 -1.01 14.49 -14.81
N ALA A 149 -2.00 15.08 -15.47
CA ALA A 149 -2.83 16.12 -14.87
C ALA A 149 -4.21 16.21 -15.53
N ARG A 150 -5.22 16.62 -14.76
CA ARG A 150 -6.51 17.11 -15.24
C ARG A 150 -6.84 18.42 -14.55
N ILE A 151 -7.37 19.35 -15.33
CA ILE A 151 -7.78 20.66 -14.84
C ILE A 151 -9.25 20.83 -15.18
N ARG A 152 -10.08 21.18 -14.21
CA ARG A 152 -11.54 21.30 -14.38
C ARG A 152 -12.04 22.72 -14.16
N HIS A 153 -13.32 22.90 -14.42
CA HIS A 153 -14.08 24.14 -14.22
C HIS A 153 -13.66 25.30 -15.12
N LEU A 154 -12.93 25.01 -16.21
CA LEU A 154 -12.51 25.98 -17.19
C LEU A 154 -13.67 26.39 -18.11
N ASN A 155 -13.81 27.68 -18.38
CA ASN A 155 -14.69 28.20 -19.43
C ASN A 155 -14.31 29.63 -19.86
N PRO A 156 -14.01 29.88 -21.15
CA PRO A 156 -13.85 28.89 -22.21
C PRO A 156 -12.55 28.08 -22.03
N ILE A 157 -12.50 26.90 -22.63
CA ILE A 157 -11.27 26.11 -22.81
C ILE A 157 -10.50 26.68 -24.02
N SER A 158 -9.18 26.80 -23.90
CA SER A 158 -8.30 27.42 -24.91
C SER A 158 -7.42 26.43 -25.67
N VAL A 159 -7.45 25.14 -25.29
CA VAL A 159 -6.71 24.06 -25.92
C VAL A 159 -7.63 23.04 -26.57
N GLN A 160 -7.09 22.20 -27.43
CA GLN A 160 -7.83 21.17 -28.17
C GLN A 160 -7.25 19.78 -27.91
N GLU A 161 -8.07 18.74 -28.13
CA GLU A 161 -7.56 17.37 -28.13
C GLU A 161 -6.45 17.20 -29.18
N ASP A 162 -5.53 16.29 -28.90
CA ASP A 162 -4.34 16.01 -29.70
C ASP A 162 -3.30 17.14 -29.79
N GLN A 163 -3.48 18.22 -29.00
CA GLN A 163 -2.54 19.33 -28.92
C GLN A 163 -1.37 19.02 -27.97
N SER A 164 -0.15 19.32 -28.38
CA SER A 164 0.99 19.42 -27.45
C SER A 164 0.99 20.80 -26.79
N ILE A 165 1.20 20.82 -25.47
CA ILE A 165 1.16 22.03 -24.66
C ILE A 165 2.45 22.20 -23.86
N GLY A 166 2.85 23.45 -23.63
CA GLY A 166 4.00 23.80 -22.79
C GLY A 166 3.60 24.17 -21.36
N TYR A 167 4.55 24.02 -20.42
CA TYR A 167 4.43 24.60 -19.08
C TYR A 167 4.06 26.08 -19.14
N GLY A 168 3.11 26.52 -18.31
CA GLY A 168 2.64 27.91 -18.28
C GLY A 168 1.65 28.29 -19.39
N GLN A 169 1.47 27.47 -20.43
CA GLN A 169 0.52 27.74 -21.51
C GLN A 169 -0.91 27.83 -20.98
N SER A 170 -1.69 28.80 -21.46
CA SER A 170 -3.11 28.95 -21.13
C SER A 170 -3.94 27.73 -21.54
N LEU A 171 -4.52 27.02 -20.56
CA LEU A 171 -5.43 25.89 -20.78
C LEU A 171 -6.88 26.34 -21.02
N GLY A 172 -7.27 27.42 -20.35
CA GLY A 172 -8.61 27.98 -20.38
C GLY A 172 -8.75 29.05 -19.30
N THR A 173 -9.94 29.63 -19.20
CA THR A 173 -10.26 30.63 -18.16
C THR A 173 -10.89 29.94 -16.95
N GLN A 174 -10.39 30.23 -15.75
CA GLN A 174 -10.96 29.75 -14.50
C GLN A 174 -12.45 30.12 -14.41
N GLY A 175 -13.29 29.17 -14.00
CA GLY A 175 -14.73 29.37 -13.97
C GLY A 175 -15.43 28.43 -13.00
N ARG A 176 -16.65 28.04 -13.35
CA ARG A 176 -17.49 27.10 -12.59
C ARG A 176 -18.17 26.06 -13.47
N GLN A 177 -17.60 25.81 -14.66
CA GLN A 177 -18.20 24.91 -15.63
C GLN A 177 -18.27 23.49 -15.06
N GLY A 178 -19.42 22.82 -15.20
CA GLY A 178 -19.66 21.51 -14.59
C GLY A 178 -19.97 21.54 -13.09
N LEU A 179 -20.15 22.72 -12.48
CA LEU A 179 -20.59 22.87 -11.09
C LEU A 179 -22.03 23.44 -11.01
N PRO A 180 -22.72 23.28 -9.86
CA PRO A 180 -23.97 23.97 -9.59
C PRO A 180 -23.82 25.51 -9.71
N PRO A 181 -24.88 26.26 -10.06
CA PRO A 181 -24.82 27.71 -10.22
C PRO A 181 -24.36 28.49 -8.99
N THR A 182 -24.54 27.91 -7.80
CA THR A 182 -24.16 28.48 -6.49
C THR A 182 -22.72 28.22 -6.10
N ALA A 183 -21.98 27.39 -6.84
CA ALA A 183 -20.61 27.05 -6.51
C ALA A 183 -19.65 28.23 -6.77
N GLY A 184 -18.65 28.34 -5.89
CA GLY A 184 -17.56 29.29 -6.05
C GLY A 184 -16.67 28.98 -7.26
N VAL A 185 -16.13 30.03 -7.87
CA VAL A 185 -15.12 29.91 -8.95
C VAL A 185 -13.79 29.48 -8.35
N HIS A 186 -13.23 28.39 -8.87
CA HIS A 186 -11.95 27.81 -8.46
C HIS A 186 -11.36 26.96 -9.59
N VAL A 187 -10.08 26.63 -9.48
CA VAL A 187 -9.40 25.58 -10.21
C VAL A 187 -9.46 24.30 -9.38
N HIS A 188 -9.94 23.23 -10.00
CA HIS A 188 -9.79 21.87 -9.47
C HIS A 188 -8.73 21.18 -10.32
N ILE A 189 -7.68 20.69 -9.67
CA ILE A 189 -6.59 19.96 -10.29
C ILE A 189 -6.56 18.53 -9.76
N GLU A 190 -6.45 17.57 -10.68
CA GLU A 190 -6.13 16.17 -10.39
C GLU A 190 -4.73 15.92 -10.96
N MET A 191 -3.71 15.65 -10.14
CA MET A 191 -2.32 15.49 -10.62
C MET A 191 -1.75 14.16 -10.18
N ASP A 192 -1.10 13.44 -11.10
CA ASP A 192 -0.49 12.13 -10.79
C ASP A 192 0.49 12.28 -9.62
N THR A 193 0.37 11.41 -8.62
CA THR A 193 1.19 11.45 -7.40
C THR A 193 2.67 11.26 -7.70
N GLY A 194 3.03 10.63 -8.81
CA GLY A 194 4.41 10.56 -9.28
C GLY A 194 4.96 11.89 -9.80
N HIS A 195 4.10 12.87 -10.02
CA HIS A 195 4.44 14.23 -10.41
C HIS A 195 4.27 15.22 -9.24
N HIS A 196 4.26 14.76 -7.99
CA HIS A 196 4.07 15.60 -6.80
C HIS A 196 5.03 16.80 -6.75
N ARG A 197 6.32 16.58 -6.99
CA ARG A 197 7.32 17.66 -7.04
C ARG A 197 7.05 18.67 -8.14
N GLN A 198 6.47 18.25 -9.26
CA GLN A 198 6.05 19.17 -10.32
C GLN A 198 4.85 20.02 -9.87
N LEU A 199 3.92 19.45 -9.10
CA LEU A 199 2.81 20.20 -8.51
C LEU A 199 3.31 21.22 -7.47
N GLU A 200 4.26 20.85 -6.61
CA GLU A 200 4.91 21.77 -5.66
C GLU A 200 5.52 22.97 -6.40
N ASN A 201 6.37 22.70 -7.40
CA ASN A 201 7.01 23.72 -8.22
C ASN A 201 5.99 24.63 -8.92
N TYR A 202 4.88 24.06 -9.39
CA TYR A 202 3.80 24.80 -10.03
C TYR A 202 3.12 25.77 -9.07
N MET A 203 2.78 25.31 -7.85
CA MET A 203 2.18 26.16 -6.82
C MET A 203 3.13 27.29 -6.40
N ASP A 204 4.42 26.98 -6.20
CA ASP A 204 5.46 27.97 -5.89
C ASP A 204 5.63 28.99 -7.02
N ASP A 205 5.53 28.57 -8.28
CA ASP A 205 5.66 29.46 -9.43
C ASP A 205 4.45 30.39 -9.61
N LEU A 206 3.24 29.90 -9.30
CA LEU A 206 2.03 30.70 -9.26
C LEU A 206 2.11 31.78 -8.16
N ALA A 207 2.39 31.36 -6.93
CA ALA A 207 2.42 32.23 -5.75
C ALA A 207 3.66 33.15 -5.74
N GLY A 208 4.78 32.68 -6.28
CA GLY A 208 6.03 33.44 -6.40
C GLY A 208 6.13 34.34 -7.63
N GLY A 209 5.17 34.24 -8.57
CA GLY A 209 5.10 35.11 -9.75
C GLY A 209 6.00 34.73 -10.92
N ARG A 210 6.64 33.55 -10.88
CA ARG A 210 7.34 32.99 -12.05
C ARG A 210 6.35 32.60 -13.15
N LEU A 211 5.13 32.20 -12.78
CA LEU A 211 3.97 32.14 -13.65
C LEU A 211 3.05 33.33 -13.37
N PRO A 212 3.24 34.48 -14.05
CA PRO A 212 2.45 35.68 -13.80
C PRO A 212 1.03 35.60 -14.36
N VAL A 213 0.15 36.52 -13.96
CA VAL A 213 -1.26 36.63 -14.37
C VAL A 213 -1.41 36.77 -15.89
N GLN A 214 -0.53 37.51 -16.55
CA GLN A 214 -0.63 37.76 -17.99
C GLN A 214 0.09 36.66 -18.78
N ALA A 215 -0.61 36.09 -19.76
CA ALA A 215 -0.18 34.89 -20.48
C ALA A 215 1.05 35.13 -21.37
N GLU A 216 1.20 36.34 -21.91
CA GLU A 216 2.32 36.74 -22.75
C GLU A 216 3.68 36.60 -22.06
N PHE A 217 3.74 36.78 -20.74
CA PHE A 217 4.98 36.65 -19.97
C PHE A 217 5.34 35.20 -19.62
N ARG A 218 4.48 34.23 -19.93
CA ARG A 218 4.70 32.81 -19.63
C ARG A 218 5.41 32.06 -20.74
N GLN A 219 5.45 32.60 -21.96
CA GLN A 219 5.89 31.88 -23.16
C GLN A 219 7.34 31.35 -23.09
N SER A 220 8.20 32.03 -22.32
CA SER A 220 9.61 31.64 -22.14
C SER A 220 9.88 30.89 -20.83
N VAL A 221 8.86 30.71 -19.97
CA VAL A 221 9.02 30.08 -18.66
C VAL A 221 9.11 28.56 -18.84
N GLN A 222 10.25 28.00 -18.46
CA GLN A 222 10.44 26.55 -18.42
C GLN A 222 10.04 25.99 -17.05
N PRO A 223 9.54 24.74 -16.98
CA PRO A 223 9.30 24.08 -15.71
C PRO A 223 10.61 23.98 -14.93
N ARG A 224 10.51 24.02 -13.60
CA ARG A 224 11.68 23.77 -12.74
C ARG A 224 12.12 22.31 -12.89
N LEU A 225 13.42 22.08 -12.69
CA LEU A 225 13.94 20.72 -12.66
C LEU A 225 13.32 19.98 -11.46
N VAL A 226 12.70 18.84 -11.74
CA VAL A 226 12.26 17.91 -10.70
C VAL A 226 13.47 17.10 -10.26
N VAL A 227 13.91 17.33 -9.03
CA VAL A 227 14.96 16.54 -8.38
C VAL A 227 14.31 15.38 -7.66
N ASP A 228 14.79 14.16 -7.92
CA ASP A 228 14.36 12.96 -7.20
C ASP A 228 14.63 13.14 -5.71
N ASP A 229 13.56 13.10 -4.92
CA ASP A 229 13.59 13.25 -3.47
C ASP A 229 13.76 11.92 -2.73
N GLY A 230 13.84 10.81 -3.47
CA GLY A 230 13.88 9.46 -2.94
C GLY A 230 12.58 9.06 -2.24
N VAL A 231 11.49 9.79 -2.44
CA VAL A 231 10.18 9.54 -1.81
C VAL A 231 9.27 8.87 -2.82
N MET A 232 8.90 7.63 -2.53
CA MET A 232 7.94 6.88 -3.35
C MET A 232 6.52 7.06 -2.80
N ARG A 233 5.61 7.44 -3.70
CA ARG A 233 4.23 7.83 -3.40
C ARG A 233 3.23 6.81 -3.93
N LEU A 234 2.00 6.95 -3.47
CA LEU A 234 0.91 6.03 -3.78
C LEU A 234 0.72 5.90 -5.30
N GLY A 235 0.69 4.68 -5.83
CA GLY A 235 0.57 4.36 -7.25
C GLY A 235 1.90 4.15 -7.98
N GLN A 236 3.02 4.52 -7.35
CA GLN A 236 4.35 4.28 -7.94
C GLN A 236 4.83 2.84 -7.76
N SER A 237 5.73 2.43 -8.64
CA SER A 237 6.39 1.13 -8.61
C SER A 237 7.91 1.26 -8.51
N ASN A 238 8.53 0.39 -7.71
CA ASN A 238 9.98 0.35 -7.51
C ASN A 238 10.40 -0.98 -6.84
N GLU A 239 11.61 -1.44 -7.11
CA GLU A 239 12.16 -2.63 -6.45
C GLU A 239 12.30 -2.46 -4.93
N ARG A 240 12.63 -1.25 -4.45
CA ARG A 240 12.69 -0.96 -3.01
C ARG A 240 11.32 -1.03 -2.33
N ILE A 241 10.22 -0.81 -3.05
CA ILE A 241 8.86 -1.03 -2.54
C ILE A 241 8.64 -2.54 -2.34
N ARG A 242 9.15 -3.39 -3.25
CA ARG A 242 9.07 -4.86 -3.10
C ARG A 242 9.82 -5.34 -1.86
N ASP A 243 11.01 -4.79 -1.60
CA ASP A 243 11.76 -5.09 -0.37
C ASP A 243 10.98 -4.70 0.88
N LEU A 244 10.34 -3.52 0.87
CA LEU A 244 9.50 -3.06 1.97
C LEU A 244 8.26 -3.94 2.17
N GLN A 245 7.55 -4.28 1.10
CA GLN A 245 6.40 -5.19 1.13
C GLN A 245 6.76 -6.56 1.73
N ARG A 246 7.95 -7.07 1.40
CA ARG A 246 8.50 -8.31 1.96
C ARG A 246 8.72 -8.17 3.47
N VAL A 247 9.47 -7.16 3.92
CA VAL A 247 9.74 -6.91 5.36
C VAL A 247 8.45 -6.74 6.13
N MET A 248 7.55 -5.87 5.67
CA MET A 248 6.24 -5.66 6.30
C MET A 248 5.45 -6.98 6.39
N SER A 249 5.47 -7.81 5.35
CA SER A 249 4.79 -9.10 5.39
C SER A 249 5.39 -10.07 6.41
N GLU A 250 6.72 -10.14 6.49
CA GLU A 250 7.48 -10.99 7.43
C GLU A 250 7.24 -10.56 8.89
N GLU A 251 7.05 -9.26 9.13
CA GLU A 251 6.72 -8.70 10.44
C GLU A 251 5.23 -8.74 10.81
N GLY A 252 4.40 -9.37 9.97
CA GLY A 252 2.99 -9.62 10.28
C GLY A 252 2.03 -8.51 9.82
N TYR A 253 2.49 -7.46 9.15
CA TYR A 253 1.60 -6.46 8.60
C TYR A 253 0.78 -7.02 7.44
N ARG A 254 -0.48 -6.59 7.34
CA ARG A 254 -1.46 -7.07 6.36
C ARG A 254 -2.17 -5.92 5.68
N ALA A 255 -2.66 -6.17 4.47
CA ALA A 255 -3.46 -5.20 3.74
C ALA A 255 -4.74 -4.85 4.50
N ALA A 256 -5.33 -3.70 4.19
CA ALA A 256 -6.60 -3.29 4.77
C ALA A 256 -7.68 -4.36 4.53
N GLY A 257 -8.19 -4.98 5.61
CA GLY A 257 -9.09 -6.13 5.54
C GLY A 257 -8.45 -7.49 5.87
N GLY A 258 -7.17 -7.51 6.28
CA GLY A 258 -6.48 -8.68 6.83
C GLY A 258 -5.82 -9.60 5.80
N GLY A 259 -5.97 -9.32 4.51
CA GLY A 259 -5.32 -10.07 3.43
C GLY A 259 -3.80 -9.86 3.39
N PRO A 260 -3.05 -10.74 2.70
CA PRO A 260 -1.62 -10.55 2.49
C PRO A 260 -1.35 -9.24 1.74
N LEU A 261 -0.19 -8.63 2.00
CA LEU A 261 0.30 -7.53 1.18
C LEU A 261 0.74 -8.05 -0.19
N ASP A 262 0.47 -7.28 -1.25
CA ASP A 262 1.09 -7.50 -2.55
C ASP A 262 2.61 -7.44 -2.42
N ARG A 263 3.33 -8.21 -3.25
CA ARG A 263 4.80 -8.26 -3.31
C ARG A 263 5.32 -8.00 -4.73
N ASP A 264 4.56 -7.21 -5.49
CA ASP A 264 4.84 -6.86 -6.88
C ASP A 264 5.81 -5.67 -7.02
N GLY A 265 5.98 -4.88 -5.95
CA GLY A 265 6.76 -3.64 -5.94
C GLY A 265 5.94 -2.40 -6.28
N VAL A 266 4.59 -2.47 -6.24
CA VAL A 266 3.71 -1.32 -6.47
C VAL A 266 3.08 -0.86 -5.15
N TYR A 267 3.20 0.43 -4.83
CA TYR A 267 2.56 0.98 -3.64
C TYR A 267 1.08 1.28 -3.90
N ARG A 268 0.20 0.32 -3.61
CA ARG A 268 -1.26 0.44 -3.80
C ARG A 268 -1.99 0.89 -2.53
N LEU A 269 -3.20 1.41 -2.68
CA LEU A 269 -4.01 1.91 -1.54
C LEU A 269 -4.25 0.83 -0.47
N GLY A 270 -4.41 -0.44 -0.86
CA GLY A 270 -4.57 -1.55 0.09
C GLY A 270 -3.39 -1.74 1.05
N MET A 271 -2.18 -1.30 0.69
CA MET A 271 -0.98 -1.35 1.51
C MET A 271 -0.89 -0.18 2.51
N GLN A 272 -1.59 0.93 2.28
CA GLN A 272 -1.35 2.18 3.00
C GLN A 272 -1.59 2.09 4.51
N GLY A 273 -2.66 1.40 4.95
CA GLY A 273 -2.91 1.19 6.38
C GLY A 273 -1.76 0.44 7.07
N ALA A 274 -1.25 -0.60 6.41
CA ALA A 274 -0.09 -1.36 6.87
C ALA A 274 1.17 -0.49 6.95
N LEU A 275 1.40 0.37 5.95
CA LEU A 275 2.55 1.24 5.89
C LEU A 275 2.54 2.26 7.04
N LEU A 276 1.38 2.86 7.32
CA LEU A 276 1.24 3.82 8.41
C LEU A 276 1.48 3.16 9.78
N ASP A 277 1.03 1.92 9.96
CA ASP A 277 1.31 1.17 11.17
C ASP A 277 2.80 0.80 11.27
N PHE A 278 3.40 0.37 10.16
CA PHE A 278 4.82 0.08 10.08
C PHE A 278 5.67 1.29 10.45
N GLN A 279 5.35 2.47 9.91
CA GLN A 279 6.02 3.73 10.26
C GLN A 279 5.91 4.03 11.75
N ARG A 280 4.70 3.93 12.33
CA ARG A 280 4.48 4.20 13.75
C ARG A 280 5.29 3.26 14.65
N ASP A 281 5.22 1.97 14.40
CA ASP A 281 5.84 0.94 15.23
C ASP A 281 7.38 1.05 15.20
N HIS A 282 7.94 1.60 14.13
CA HIS A 282 9.37 1.90 13.99
C HIS A 282 9.75 3.34 14.36
N GLY A 283 8.84 4.12 14.94
CA GLY A 283 9.12 5.49 15.40
C GLY A 283 9.28 6.52 14.28
N ALA A 284 8.89 6.21 13.05
CA ALA A 284 8.80 7.17 11.95
C ALA A 284 7.49 7.96 12.00
N ARG A 285 7.52 9.15 11.41
CA ARG A 285 6.31 9.93 11.16
C ARG A 285 5.41 9.15 10.20
N GLN A 286 4.14 9.02 10.54
CA GLN A 286 3.15 8.30 9.73
C GLN A 286 2.75 9.13 8.51
N THR A 287 3.67 9.39 7.58
CA THR A 287 3.40 10.24 6.41
C THR A 287 2.57 9.55 5.35
N GLY A 288 2.56 8.21 5.33
CA GLY A 288 2.00 7.44 4.23
C GLY A 288 2.87 7.45 2.97
N ASN A 289 4.05 8.09 3.00
CA ASN A 289 5.03 8.04 1.94
C ASN A 289 6.11 7.01 2.23
N ILE A 290 6.69 6.41 1.20
CA ILE A 290 7.86 5.55 1.34
C ILE A 290 9.10 6.42 1.12
N ASP A 291 9.53 7.09 2.18
CA ASP A 291 10.69 7.98 2.18
C ASP A 291 12.00 7.24 2.56
N PRO A 292 13.18 7.88 2.44
CA PRO A 292 14.44 7.26 2.83
C PRO A 292 14.46 6.78 4.29
N ALA A 293 13.73 7.44 5.19
CA ALA A 293 13.63 7.01 6.58
C ALA A 293 12.90 5.67 6.73
N THR A 294 11.80 5.50 6.00
CA THR A 294 11.01 4.27 5.91
C THR A 294 11.80 3.16 5.22
N LEU A 295 12.50 3.47 4.12
CA LEU A 295 13.34 2.50 3.40
C LEU A 295 14.54 1.99 4.20
N ARG A 296 15.03 2.77 5.17
CA ARG A 296 16.05 2.29 6.10
C ARG A 296 15.56 1.17 7.00
N MET A 297 14.25 0.93 7.12
CA MET A 297 13.68 -0.17 7.90
C MET A 297 13.46 -1.42 7.05
N ALA A 298 13.61 -1.30 5.73
CA ALA A 298 13.51 -2.38 4.77
C ALA A 298 14.79 -2.44 3.92
N PRO A 299 15.82 -3.13 4.42
CA PRO A 299 17.10 -3.16 3.75
C PRO A 299 16.92 -3.96 2.46
N ALA A 300 17.63 -3.55 1.41
CA ALA A 300 17.67 -4.36 0.21
C ALA A 300 18.16 -5.77 0.60
N GLN A 301 17.46 -6.80 0.13
CA GLN A 301 18.04 -8.13 0.20
C GLN A 301 19.37 -8.05 -0.57
N PRO A 302 20.51 -8.41 0.04
CA PRO A 302 21.69 -8.62 -0.77
C PRO A 302 21.29 -9.63 -1.84
N GLU A 303 21.58 -9.34 -3.12
CA GLU A 303 21.57 -10.39 -4.14
C GLU A 303 22.41 -11.51 -3.53
N ARG A 304 21.77 -12.60 -3.10
CA ARG A 304 22.53 -13.79 -2.78
C ARG A 304 23.22 -14.11 -4.09
N ALA A 305 24.54 -13.95 -4.09
CA ALA A 305 25.42 -14.61 -5.03
C ALA A 305 25.24 -16.12 -4.83
N VAL A 306 24.08 -16.64 -5.19
CA VAL A 306 23.91 -18.05 -5.42
C VAL A 306 24.79 -18.31 -6.64
N ASP A 307 25.78 -19.16 -6.44
CA ASP A 307 26.59 -19.79 -7.49
C ASP A 307 27.87 -19.11 -8.03
N ARG A 308 28.55 -18.27 -7.24
CA ARG A 308 30.01 -18.10 -7.39
C ARG A 308 30.71 -18.02 -6.05
N GLN A 309 31.01 -19.19 -5.48
CA GLN A 309 32.11 -19.51 -4.54
C GLN A 309 31.66 -20.44 -3.40
N ASP A 310 31.01 -21.57 -3.72
CA ASP A 310 31.07 -22.77 -2.87
C ASP A 310 32.04 -23.80 -3.47
N HIS A 311 33.25 -23.33 -3.80
CA HIS A 311 34.39 -24.23 -3.84
C HIS A 311 35.00 -24.22 -2.44
N PHE A 312 34.76 -25.29 -1.68
CA PHE A 312 35.53 -25.60 -0.49
C PHE A 312 37.01 -25.75 -0.91
N GLN A 313 37.81 -24.69 -0.71
CA GLN A 313 39.25 -24.80 -0.75
C GLN A 313 39.71 -25.21 0.64
N PRO A 314 40.33 -26.39 0.83
CA PRO A 314 40.96 -26.69 2.10
C PRO A 314 42.05 -25.63 2.34
N HIS A 315 42.01 -24.95 3.49
CA HIS A 315 42.95 -23.91 4.02
C HIS A 315 42.56 -22.42 3.93
N ARG A 316 41.32 -22.03 3.59
CA ARG A 316 40.89 -20.62 3.78
C ARG A 316 40.29 -20.44 5.18
N ALA A 317 40.83 -19.49 5.96
CA ALA A 317 40.28 -19.13 7.26
C ALA A 317 38.83 -18.64 7.11
N MET A 318 37.93 -19.15 7.96
CA MET A 318 36.52 -18.77 8.01
C MET A 318 36.39 -17.26 8.25
N PRO A 319 35.47 -16.55 7.56
CA PRO A 319 35.16 -15.17 7.90
C PRO A 319 34.66 -15.10 9.34
N ILE A 320 35.24 -14.20 10.13
CA ILE A 320 34.74 -13.90 11.49
C ILE A 320 33.31 -13.34 11.32
N PRO A 321 32.29 -13.94 11.96
CA PRO A 321 30.93 -13.39 11.89
C PRO A 321 30.97 -11.96 12.41
N ARG A 322 30.52 -11.01 11.58
CA ARG A 322 30.30 -9.63 12.05
C ARG A 322 29.19 -9.68 13.11
N PRO A 323 29.32 -8.96 14.23
CA PRO A 323 28.23 -8.89 15.20
C PRO A 323 26.97 -8.35 14.51
N GLU A 324 25.89 -9.13 14.56
CA GLU A 324 24.58 -8.71 14.07
C GLU A 324 24.13 -7.48 14.87
N ALA A 325 23.67 -6.44 14.17
CA ALA A 325 23.15 -5.27 14.84
C ALA A 325 21.88 -5.66 15.62
N PRO A 326 21.72 -5.18 16.87
CA PRO A 326 20.54 -5.51 17.67
C PRO A 326 19.25 -5.09 16.93
N THR A 327 18.31 -6.02 16.84
CA THR A 327 16.98 -5.82 16.23
C THR A 327 15.99 -5.29 17.26
N ALA A 328 15.00 -4.50 16.83
CA ALA A 328 13.93 -4.04 17.72
C ALA A 328 13.06 -5.23 18.19
N PRO A 329 12.59 -5.28 19.46
CA PRO A 329 11.60 -6.25 19.91
C PRO A 329 10.39 -6.34 18.96
N GLY A 330 10.13 -7.55 18.42
CA GLY A 330 9.05 -7.79 17.47
C GLY A 330 9.36 -7.49 16.00
N HIS A 331 10.57 -7.04 15.67
CA HIS A 331 11.00 -6.65 14.31
C HIS A 331 12.33 -7.32 13.95
N PRO A 332 12.34 -8.64 13.67
CA PRO A 332 13.57 -9.41 13.45
C PRO A 332 14.22 -9.13 12.08
N ALA A 333 13.52 -8.46 11.17
CA ALA A 333 13.96 -8.26 9.79
C ALA A 333 14.88 -7.03 9.61
N HIS A 334 15.06 -6.20 10.64
CA HIS A 334 15.91 -5.00 10.57
C HIS A 334 16.58 -4.60 11.91
N PRO A 335 17.79 -4.01 11.88
CA PRO A 335 18.37 -3.28 13.02
C PRO A 335 17.41 -2.27 13.66
N ASP A 336 17.44 -2.14 14.99
CA ASP A 336 16.54 -1.24 15.75
C ASP A 336 16.79 0.24 15.37
N PRO A 337 15.80 0.92 14.76
CA PRO A 337 15.93 2.32 14.37
C PRO A 337 15.48 3.30 15.47
N ARG A 338 15.15 2.85 16.70
CA ARG A 338 14.44 3.64 17.73
C ARG A 338 15.30 4.06 18.94
N PRO A 339 16.36 4.88 18.80
CA PRO A 339 16.97 5.47 19.98
C PRO A 339 16.03 6.56 20.56
N GLY A 340 15.29 6.23 21.62
CA GLY A 340 14.59 7.21 22.46
C GLY A 340 13.05 7.22 22.43
N LEU A 341 12.38 6.19 21.92
CA LEU A 341 10.93 6.04 22.13
C LEU A 341 10.62 5.52 23.54
N VAL A 342 9.55 6.04 24.14
CA VAL A 342 8.97 5.54 25.40
C VAL A 342 8.02 4.38 25.10
N ASP A 343 8.31 3.23 25.71
CA ASP A 343 7.45 2.04 25.65
C ASP A 343 6.39 2.06 26.78
N PRO A 344 5.18 1.49 26.55
CA PRO A 344 4.69 0.89 25.30
C PRO A 344 3.88 1.87 24.43
N LEU A 345 3.98 1.71 23.11
CA LEU A 345 3.08 2.36 22.14
C LEU A 345 1.70 1.65 22.11
N PRO A 346 0.61 2.34 21.72
CA PRO A 346 -0.70 1.72 21.49
C PRO A 346 -0.64 0.64 20.40
N GLU A 347 -1.49 -0.39 20.51
CA GLU A 347 -1.47 -1.53 19.57
C GLU A 347 -1.76 -1.11 18.12
N PRO A 348 -0.98 -1.62 17.15
CA PRO A 348 -1.21 -1.44 15.71
C PRO A 348 -2.48 -2.16 15.22
N VAL A 349 -3.21 -1.55 14.27
CA VAL A 349 -4.49 -2.11 13.81
C VAL A 349 -4.37 -3.07 12.62
N ASN A 350 -3.38 -2.86 11.75
CA ASN A 350 -3.08 -3.70 10.57
C ASN A 350 -1.89 -4.63 10.78
N ARG A 351 -1.26 -4.58 11.96
CA ARG A 351 -0.31 -5.60 12.39
C ARG A 351 -1.11 -6.64 13.17
N HIS A 352 -1.52 -7.68 12.46
CA HIS A 352 -1.86 -8.91 13.15
C HIS A 352 -0.54 -9.45 13.61
N ALA A 353 -0.25 -9.21 14.88
CA ALA A 353 1.04 -9.53 15.43
C ALA A 353 1.45 -10.95 15.01
N SER A 354 2.68 -11.10 14.59
CA SER A 354 3.48 -12.26 14.99
C SER A 354 3.79 -12.16 16.50
N HIS A 355 2.77 -11.86 17.31
CA HIS A 355 2.67 -12.51 18.59
C HIS A 355 2.26 -13.94 18.22
N PRO A 356 2.88 -14.98 18.79
CA PRO A 356 2.21 -16.26 18.84
C PRO A 356 0.84 -15.92 19.40
N SER A 357 -0.19 -16.10 18.58
CA SER A 357 -1.54 -15.84 19.03
C SER A 357 -1.65 -16.66 20.30
N ALA A 358 -1.82 -16.00 21.44
CA ALA A 358 -2.44 -16.64 22.58
C ALA A 358 -3.94 -16.83 22.25
N THR A 359 -4.28 -17.28 21.03
CA THR A 359 -5.09 -18.49 20.97
C THR A 359 -4.29 -19.49 21.76
N ASP A 360 -4.70 -19.71 22.99
CA ASP A 360 -4.41 -20.92 23.75
C ASP A 360 -4.07 -22.03 22.73
N PRO A 361 -2.82 -22.53 22.64
CA PRO A 361 -2.43 -23.52 21.62
C PRO A 361 -3.36 -24.75 21.65
N ALA A 362 -4.13 -24.89 22.73
CA ALA A 362 -5.31 -25.73 22.83
C ALA A 362 -6.35 -25.56 21.70
N GLN A 363 -6.63 -24.39 21.12
CA GLN A 363 -7.78 -24.20 20.22
C GLN A 363 -7.64 -24.87 18.84
N PRO A 364 -6.55 -24.69 18.07
CA PRO A 364 -6.36 -25.44 16.82
C PRO A 364 -6.07 -26.93 17.10
N LEU A 365 -5.25 -27.22 18.11
CA LEU A 365 -4.90 -28.60 18.45
C LEU A 365 -6.08 -29.39 19.05
N ALA A 366 -7.12 -28.74 19.58
CA ALA A 366 -8.36 -29.39 20.03
C ALA A 366 -9.24 -29.85 18.86
N GLN A 367 -9.02 -29.34 17.65
CA GLN A 367 -9.73 -29.78 16.45
C GLN A 367 -9.14 -31.06 15.86
N LEU A 368 -7.93 -31.47 16.29
CA LEU A 368 -7.33 -32.72 15.85
C LEU A 368 -8.19 -33.92 16.30
N SER A 369 -8.19 -34.98 15.48
CA SER A 369 -8.72 -36.26 15.91
C SER A 369 -7.94 -36.77 17.12
N ALA A 370 -8.53 -37.67 17.92
CA ALA A 370 -7.83 -38.23 19.09
C ALA A 370 -6.50 -38.90 18.69
N GLN A 371 -6.46 -39.53 17.51
CA GLN A 371 -5.26 -40.18 16.97
C GLN A 371 -4.20 -39.17 16.51
N ASP A 372 -4.60 -38.13 15.78
CA ASP A 372 -3.68 -37.07 15.36
C ASP A 372 -3.14 -36.30 16.58
N ARG A 373 -3.95 -36.11 17.61
CA ARG A 373 -3.50 -35.47 18.85
C ARG A 373 -2.41 -36.28 19.54
N GLN A 374 -2.56 -37.61 19.60
CA GLN A 374 -1.52 -38.49 20.12
C GLN A 374 -0.24 -38.45 19.28
N LEU A 375 -0.37 -38.38 17.95
CA LEU A 375 0.78 -38.27 17.03
C LEU A 375 1.53 -36.93 17.23
N PHE A 376 0.79 -35.83 17.36
CA PHE A 376 1.35 -34.51 17.67
C PHE A 376 2.08 -34.52 19.01
N ASP A 377 1.42 -34.98 20.08
CA ASP A 377 1.98 -34.98 21.44
C ASP A 377 3.26 -35.84 21.51
N ARG A 378 3.29 -36.97 20.78
CA ARG A 378 4.48 -37.82 20.65
C ARG A 378 5.65 -37.08 20.02
N ILE A 379 5.44 -36.40 18.89
CA ILE A 379 6.49 -35.61 18.22
C ILE A 379 6.94 -34.44 19.11
N ARG A 380 6.00 -33.74 19.76
CA ARG A 380 6.32 -32.61 20.66
C ARG A 380 7.21 -33.02 21.83
N SER A 381 6.97 -34.22 22.38
CA SER A 381 7.68 -34.75 23.54
C SER A 381 9.16 -35.08 23.28
N GLU A 382 9.50 -35.41 22.03
CA GLU A 382 10.86 -35.78 21.61
C GLU A 382 11.57 -34.65 20.83
N ALA A 383 10.81 -33.69 20.29
CA ALA A 383 11.35 -32.51 19.65
C ALA A 383 12.00 -31.54 20.67
N PRO A 384 13.07 -30.80 20.28
CA PRO A 384 13.65 -29.78 21.13
C PRO A 384 12.61 -28.75 21.62
N ALA A 385 12.70 -28.35 22.89
CA ALA A 385 11.73 -27.46 23.53
C ALA A 385 11.56 -26.10 22.82
N HIS A 386 12.62 -25.62 22.14
CA HIS A 386 12.64 -24.35 21.43
C HIS A 386 11.93 -24.38 20.05
N LEU A 387 11.58 -25.56 19.54
CA LEU A 387 10.80 -25.65 18.30
C LEU A 387 9.34 -25.28 18.58
N SER A 388 8.75 -24.52 17.65
CA SER A 388 7.37 -24.08 17.77
C SER A 388 6.37 -25.20 17.42
N ASP A 389 5.14 -25.06 17.88
CA ASP A 389 4.09 -26.04 17.62
C ASP A 389 3.72 -26.11 16.12
N GLU A 390 3.97 -25.06 15.33
CA GLU A 390 3.85 -25.07 13.86
C GLU A 390 4.82 -26.05 13.20
N VAL A 391 6.07 -26.11 13.70
CA VAL A 391 7.08 -27.07 13.21
C VAL A 391 6.63 -28.50 13.54
N VAL A 392 6.11 -28.70 14.76
CA VAL A 392 5.63 -30.01 15.22
C VAL A 392 4.37 -30.46 14.47
N ALA A 393 3.43 -29.55 14.21
CA ALA A 393 2.24 -29.84 13.41
C ALA A 393 2.57 -30.13 11.95
N SER A 394 3.55 -29.41 11.39
CA SER A 394 4.07 -29.67 10.04
C SER A 394 4.78 -31.03 9.95
N ALA A 395 5.54 -31.40 10.99
CA ALA A 395 6.14 -32.72 11.14
C ALA A 395 5.10 -33.84 11.26
N MET A 396 4.03 -33.62 12.03
CA MET A 396 2.89 -34.54 12.12
C MET A 396 2.23 -34.74 10.75
N LEU A 397 1.94 -33.64 10.03
CA LEU A 397 1.34 -33.69 8.71
C LEU A 397 2.25 -34.41 7.69
N ALA A 398 3.55 -34.12 7.70
CA ALA A 398 4.52 -34.79 6.85
C ALA A 398 4.61 -36.30 7.16
N SER A 399 4.60 -36.65 8.45
CA SER A 399 4.57 -38.05 8.92
C SER A 399 3.34 -38.78 8.39
N LYS A 400 2.16 -38.16 8.48
CA LYS A 400 0.91 -38.71 7.98
C LYS A 400 0.91 -38.93 6.47
N ARG A 401 1.43 -37.97 5.70
CA ARG A 401 1.63 -38.10 4.24
C ARG A 401 2.62 -39.21 3.88
N ALA A 402 3.64 -39.39 4.71
CA ALA A 402 4.62 -40.46 4.60
C ALA A 402 4.13 -41.78 5.25
N GLY A 403 2.84 -41.98 5.51
CA GLY A 403 2.31 -43.25 6.01
C GLY A 403 2.55 -43.55 7.51
N ILE A 404 3.13 -42.62 8.26
CA ILE A 404 3.28 -42.66 9.72
C ILE A 404 2.10 -41.90 10.33
N ASP A 405 0.97 -42.59 10.49
CA ASP A 405 -0.33 -41.99 10.82
C ASP A 405 -0.85 -42.32 12.23
N ALA A 406 0.00 -42.92 13.07
CA ALA A 406 -0.32 -43.24 14.45
C ALA A 406 0.94 -43.11 15.33
N ALA A 407 0.77 -42.72 16.59
CA ALA A 407 1.88 -42.42 17.50
C ALA A 407 2.80 -43.63 17.77
N ASP A 408 2.24 -44.84 17.78
CA ASP A 408 2.94 -46.11 17.92
C ASP A 408 3.76 -46.50 16.67
N LYS A 409 3.51 -45.84 15.54
CA LYS A 409 4.31 -45.98 14.32
C LYS A 409 5.54 -45.08 14.30
N ILE A 410 5.75 -44.21 15.29
CA ILE A 410 6.99 -43.41 15.41
C ILE A 410 8.07 -44.24 16.10
N GLY A 411 9.15 -44.52 15.37
CA GLY A 411 10.36 -45.18 15.90
C GLY A 411 11.44 -44.21 16.35
N LEU A 412 11.50 -43.00 15.80
CA LEU A 412 12.50 -41.97 16.14
C LEU A 412 12.00 -40.57 15.81
N VAL A 413 12.27 -39.59 16.68
CA VAL A 413 12.27 -38.16 16.35
C VAL A 413 13.65 -37.59 16.67
N ALA A 414 14.32 -36.99 15.68
CA ALA A 414 15.67 -36.47 15.87
C ALA A 414 15.95 -35.24 15.00
N MET A 415 16.85 -34.38 15.47
CA MET A 415 17.41 -33.29 14.68
C MET A 415 18.64 -33.75 13.90
N ALA A 416 18.71 -33.39 12.61
CA ALA A 416 19.86 -33.57 11.75
C ALA A 416 20.22 -32.23 11.10
N GLY A 417 21.04 -31.43 11.78
CA GLY A 417 21.27 -30.03 11.41
C GLY A 417 19.97 -29.24 11.50
N ASP A 418 19.58 -28.60 10.40
CA ASP A 418 18.35 -27.80 10.29
C ASP A 418 17.12 -28.61 9.86
N ARG A 419 17.12 -29.92 10.11
CA ARG A 419 16.02 -30.81 9.72
C ARG A 419 15.52 -31.60 10.91
N LEU A 420 14.22 -31.56 11.13
CA LEU A 420 13.52 -32.46 12.04
C LEU A 420 13.13 -33.72 11.27
N CYS A 421 13.69 -34.86 11.67
CA CYS A 421 13.51 -36.16 11.04
C CYS A 421 12.62 -37.05 11.92
N ILE A 422 11.62 -37.70 11.30
CA ILE A 422 10.70 -38.63 11.94
C ILE A 422 10.86 -39.97 11.23
N GLY A 423 11.36 -40.98 11.95
CA GLY A 423 11.49 -42.35 11.46
C GLY A 423 10.29 -43.19 11.89
N GLY A 424 9.70 -43.94 10.97
CA GLY A 424 8.65 -44.90 11.26
C GLY A 424 9.20 -46.21 11.84
N THR A 425 8.37 -46.98 12.57
CA THR A 425 8.71 -48.36 13.01
C THR A 425 8.73 -49.36 11.86
N THR A 426 8.02 -49.05 10.76
CA THR A 426 8.08 -49.81 9.51
C THR A 426 9.24 -49.31 8.64
N PRO A 427 10.21 -50.17 8.26
CA PRO A 427 11.32 -49.78 7.41
C PRO A 427 10.87 -49.09 6.12
N GLY A 428 11.52 -47.98 5.75
CA GLY A 428 11.24 -47.21 4.54
C GLY A 428 10.33 -45.99 4.74
N TYR A 429 9.53 -45.95 5.81
CA TYR A 429 8.68 -44.80 6.12
C TYR A 429 9.44 -43.78 6.98
N HIS A 430 9.61 -42.57 6.45
CA HIS A 430 10.25 -41.46 7.16
C HIS A 430 9.69 -40.13 6.65
N ALA A 431 9.69 -39.12 7.52
CA ALA A 431 9.35 -37.75 7.18
C ALA A 431 10.48 -36.82 7.61
N VAL A 432 10.71 -35.77 6.81
CA VAL A 432 11.74 -34.77 7.08
C VAL A 432 11.15 -33.38 6.88
N VAL A 433 11.28 -32.55 7.90
CA VAL A 433 10.85 -31.15 7.88
C VAL A 433 12.08 -30.27 8.02
N ASP A 434 12.28 -29.40 7.03
CA ASP A 434 13.37 -28.42 7.01
C ASP A 434 12.93 -27.18 7.78
N ILE A 435 13.48 -26.97 8.98
CA ILE A 435 13.03 -25.92 9.90
C ILE A 435 13.43 -24.51 9.46
N THR A 436 14.25 -24.39 8.42
CA THR A 436 14.66 -23.10 7.84
C THR A 436 13.68 -22.59 6.79
N LYS A 437 12.73 -23.43 6.35
CA LYS A 437 11.70 -23.05 5.40
C LYS A 437 10.50 -22.45 6.13
N PRO A 438 9.77 -21.50 5.52
CA PRO A 438 8.52 -20.99 6.08
C PRO A 438 7.55 -22.15 6.34
N MET A 439 7.12 -22.30 7.59
CA MET A 439 6.13 -23.32 7.98
C MET A 439 4.72 -22.82 7.67
N PRO A 440 3.80 -23.71 7.24
CA PRO A 440 2.38 -23.42 7.26
C PRO A 440 1.92 -22.98 8.65
N GLN A 441 0.84 -22.20 8.72
CA GLN A 441 0.26 -21.83 10.01
C GLN A 441 -0.29 -23.07 10.73
N LEU A 442 -0.29 -23.07 12.07
CA LEU A 442 -0.78 -24.20 12.87
C LEU A 442 -2.20 -24.63 12.46
N GLN A 443 -3.12 -23.68 12.27
CA GLN A 443 -4.49 -23.95 11.84
C GLN A 443 -4.55 -24.60 10.44
N GLU A 444 -3.66 -24.22 9.54
CA GLU A 444 -3.59 -24.77 8.19
C GLU A 444 -3.08 -26.21 8.21
N ALA A 445 -2.04 -26.49 8.98
CA ALA A 445 -1.52 -27.85 9.17
C ALA A 445 -2.59 -28.78 9.78
N VAL A 446 -3.35 -28.30 10.77
CA VAL A 446 -4.48 -29.01 11.38
C VAL A 446 -5.58 -29.32 10.35
N GLN A 447 -6.00 -28.32 9.55
CA GLN A 447 -7.02 -28.51 8.51
C GLN A 447 -6.56 -29.51 7.44
N GLN A 448 -5.29 -29.43 7.03
CA GLN A 448 -4.71 -30.39 6.08
C GLN A 448 -4.68 -31.81 6.66
N ALA A 449 -4.37 -31.98 7.95
CA ALA A 449 -4.41 -33.29 8.61
C ALA A 449 -5.82 -33.89 8.66
N GLN A 450 -6.84 -33.08 8.95
CA GLN A 450 -8.25 -33.49 8.96
C GLN A 450 -8.74 -33.89 7.55
N SER A 451 -8.36 -33.14 6.51
CA SER A 451 -8.74 -33.48 5.14
C SER A 451 -8.14 -34.83 4.70
N LEU A 452 -6.93 -35.16 5.14
CA LEU A 452 -6.31 -36.47 4.88
C LEU A 452 -7.09 -37.61 5.55
N ASP A 453 -7.64 -37.38 6.75
CA ASP A 453 -8.50 -38.38 7.41
C ASP A 453 -9.79 -38.63 6.66
N GLN A 454 -10.46 -37.54 6.23
CA GLN A 454 -11.70 -37.64 5.47
C GLN A 454 -11.49 -38.39 4.15
N GLN A 455 -10.39 -38.12 3.44
CA GLN A 455 -10.03 -38.81 2.21
C GLN A 455 -9.78 -40.31 2.44
N ARG A 456 -9.08 -40.68 3.51
CA ARG A 456 -8.82 -42.09 3.84
C ARG A 456 -10.08 -42.84 4.25
N LEU A 457 -10.96 -42.20 5.03
CA LEU A 457 -12.25 -42.77 5.40
C LEU A 457 -13.12 -43.01 4.16
N ALA A 458 -13.15 -42.06 3.21
CA ALA A 458 -13.86 -42.22 1.95
C ALA A 458 -13.28 -43.39 1.12
N GLN A 459 -11.95 -43.47 0.97
CA GLN A 459 -11.29 -44.56 0.25
C GLN A 459 -11.56 -45.93 0.89
N ASN A 460 -11.52 -46.02 2.22
CA ASN A 460 -11.80 -47.27 2.93
C ASN A 460 -13.27 -47.70 2.78
N GLN A 461 -14.22 -46.75 2.74
CA GLN A 461 -15.63 -47.03 2.50
C GLN A 461 -15.87 -47.50 1.05
N GLU A 462 -15.22 -46.88 0.07
CA GLU A 462 -15.31 -47.29 -1.34
C GLU A 462 -14.71 -48.69 -1.56
N GLN A 463 -13.55 -48.99 -0.95
CA GLN A 463 -12.93 -50.32 -1.00
C GLN A 463 -13.79 -51.37 -0.28
N GLY A 464 -14.42 -51.01 0.84
CA GLY A 464 -15.39 -51.86 1.54
C GLY A 464 -16.63 -52.16 0.70
N ALA A 465 -17.18 -51.16 0.00
CA ALA A 465 -18.32 -51.34 -0.89
C ALA A 465 -18.00 -52.23 -2.10
N GLN A 466 -16.81 -52.06 -2.69
CA GLN A 466 -16.33 -52.88 -3.81
C GLN A 466 -16.05 -54.34 -3.40
N SER A 467 -15.53 -54.55 -2.19
CA SER A 467 -15.30 -55.91 -1.67
C SER A 467 -16.60 -56.64 -1.34
N VAL A 468 -17.62 -55.95 -0.81
CA VAL A 468 -18.98 -56.54 -0.61
C VAL A 468 -19.69 -56.83 -1.94
N GLN A 469 -19.49 -55.99 -2.97
CA GLN A 469 -20.00 -56.27 -4.32
C GLN A 469 -19.31 -57.48 -4.98
N ASN A 470 -17.99 -57.61 -4.81
CA ASN A 470 -17.25 -58.76 -5.35
C ASN A 470 -17.59 -60.07 -4.62
N ASP A 471 -17.91 -60.03 -3.33
CA ASP A 471 -18.29 -61.24 -2.57
C ASP A 471 -19.72 -61.72 -2.90
N ARG A 472 -20.64 -60.79 -3.22
CA ARG A 472 -21.97 -61.13 -3.75
C ARG A 472 -21.96 -61.63 -5.20
N GLY A 473 -20.92 -61.32 -5.97
CA GLY A 473 -20.74 -61.82 -7.34
C GLY A 473 -20.12 -63.21 -7.43
N ARG A 474 -19.64 -63.78 -6.31
CA ARG A 474 -18.94 -65.08 -6.27
C ARG A 474 -19.77 -66.23 -5.70
N SER A 475 -21.00 -65.96 -5.27
CA SER A 475 -22.01 -66.96 -4.89
C SER A 475 -23.13 -67.01 -5.93
N ILE A 476 -22.83 -67.56 -7.12
CA ILE A 476 -23.82 -68.12 -8.06
C ILE A 476 -23.24 -69.41 -8.62
#